data_AF-A0A934E3X4-F1
#
_entry.id   AF-A0A934E3X4-F1
#
_cell.length_a   1.000
_cell.length_b   1.000
_cell.length_c   1.000
_cell.angle_alpha   90.00
_cell.angle_beta   90.00
_cell.angle_gamma   90.00
#
_symmetry.space_group_name_H-M   'P 1'
#
loop_
_entity.id
_entity.type
_entity.pdbx_description
1 polymer ?
#
loop_
_entity_poly.entity_id
_entity_poly.type
_entity_poly.pdbx_seq_one_letter_code
_entity_poly.pdbx_strand_id
1 'polypeptide(L)'
;MLISDTAAIATGGARAEALEAVLVKVDAVTVTDANPPADPADTSTTTPPYEFTVGTAGTSTPVRVHDFLFHMPAKPQAGEIFESITGVLHWDYNNSKIEPRDANDLAAAPAGLVAIEPASGTSIYVGSTASPTFPTPVAVRLSRAASADTVVNISTSAPGDLAAVGGQVTVPVGQVTANVLFNAPGSANGAVTVTASLGGASFQSTVAVVAVQPPTSLSLTPEAATAAPGETVELTVAIDKPAGPAGFPVALSSANGGSVPTSVTIAANTTNAHFVFTAGAGEADVVVTASNGSLSDTATMTVRIPQPTTLTLAPAHGSVLPGGVLPMTVSTDVNAPADLV
;
A
#
# COMPACT_ATOMS: atom_id res chain seq x y z
N MET A 1 14.66 36.08 -21.95
CA MET A 1 13.69 37.15 -22.32
C MET A 1 12.31 36.72 -21.87
N LEU A 2 11.57 37.57 -21.14
CA LEU A 2 10.21 37.23 -20.72
C LEU A 2 9.23 37.34 -21.90
N ILE A 3 8.39 36.31 -22.04
CA ILE A 3 7.35 36.18 -23.05
C ILE A 3 6.02 36.06 -22.30
N SER A 4 5.17 37.08 -22.45
CA SER A 4 3.88 37.18 -21.75
C SER A 4 2.79 36.30 -22.37
N ASP A 5 2.97 35.87 -23.62
CA ASP A 5 2.00 35.07 -24.37
C ASP A 5 2.76 34.01 -25.18
N THR A 6 2.49 32.73 -24.89
CA THR A 6 3.06 31.59 -25.60
C THR A 6 2.79 31.63 -27.11
N ALA A 7 1.66 32.18 -27.56
CA ALA A 7 1.31 32.26 -28.98
C ALA A 7 2.28 33.14 -29.78
N ALA A 8 2.98 34.09 -29.13
CA ALA A 8 3.96 34.93 -29.80
C ALA A 8 5.21 34.14 -30.25
N ILE A 9 5.51 33.03 -29.59
CA ILE A 9 6.70 32.17 -29.86
C ILE A 9 6.34 30.77 -30.33
N ALA A 10 5.05 30.41 -30.36
CA ALA A 10 4.57 29.19 -30.98
C ALA A 10 4.87 29.15 -32.48
N THR A 11 4.73 27.98 -33.10
CA THR A 11 4.92 27.80 -34.56
C THR A 11 4.07 28.81 -35.34
N GLY A 12 4.72 29.63 -36.18
CA GLY A 12 4.05 30.70 -36.94
C GLY A 12 3.73 31.98 -36.13
N GLY A 13 4.15 32.05 -34.87
CA GLY A 13 4.00 33.21 -34.01
C GLY A 13 4.89 34.38 -34.43
N ALA A 14 4.43 35.61 -34.18
CA ALA A 14 5.06 36.84 -34.66
C ALA A 14 6.52 37.06 -34.18
N ARG A 15 6.98 36.33 -33.16
CA ARG A 15 8.32 36.44 -32.57
C ARG A 15 9.11 35.14 -32.66
N ALA A 16 8.55 34.07 -33.23
CA ALA A 16 9.18 32.77 -33.29
C ALA A 16 10.53 32.80 -34.02
N GLU A 17 10.57 33.29 -35.26
CA GLU A 17 11.80 33.40 -36.06
C GLU A 17 12.81 34.36 -35.42
N ALA A 18 12.34 35.52 -34.95
CA ALA A 18 13.20 36.54 -34.35
C ALA A 18 13.86 36.10 -33.04
N LEU A 19 13.33 35.06 -32.39
CA LEU A 19 13.82 34.54 -31.12
C LEU A 19 14.41 33.13 -31.26
N GLU A 20 14.61 32.63 -32.47
CA GLU A 20 15.34 31.38 -32.69
C GLU A 20 16.74 31.45 -32.03
N ALA A 21 17.11 30.38 -31.33
CA ALA A 21 18.32 30.26 -30.52
C ALA A 21 18.42 31.29 -29.36
N VAL A 22 17.33 31.94 -28.97
CA VAL A 22 17.29 32.88 -27.83
C VAL A 22 16.71 32.20 -26.59
N LEU A 23 17.28 32.52 -25.42
CA LEU A 23 16.73 32.10 -24.13
C LEU A 23 15.41 32.86 -23.84
N VAL A 24 14.29 32.14 -23.84
CA VAL A 24 12.95 32.64 -23.56
C VAL A 24 12.44 32.11 -22.21
N LYS A 25 11.55 32.87 -21.56
CA LYS A 25 10.83 32.48 -20.35
C LYS A 25 9.35 32.76 -20.56
N VAL A 26 8.50 31.77 -20.34
CA VAL A 26 7.05 31.90 -20.30
C VAL A 26 6.59 31.68 -18.86
N ASP A 27 5.73 32.56 -18.35
CA ASP A 27 5.22 32.49 -16.99
C ASP A 27 3.77 31.97 -16.97
N ALA A 28 3.39 31.29 -15.89
CA ALA A 28 2.04 30.81 -15.61
C ALA A 28 1.38 30.08 -16.79
N VAL A 29 2.05 29.02 -17.26
CA VAL A 29 1.59 28.23 -18.41
C VAL A 29 0.98 26.91 -17.94
N THR A 30 -0.03 26.44 -18.67
CA THR A 30 -0.67 25.15 -18.43
C THR A 30 -0.34 24.20 -19.57
N VAL A 31 -0.01 22.96 -19.27
CA VAL A 31 0.14 21.88 -20.24
C VAL A 31 -1.20 21.62 -20.90
N THR A 32 -1.30 21.89 -22.20
CA THR A 32 -2.52 21.74 -22.99
C THR A 32 -2.65 20.34 -23.59
N ASP A 33 -1.54 19.71 -23.94
CA ASP A 33 -1.47 18.34 -24.43
C ASP A 33 -0.14 17.73 -23.99
N ALA A 34 -0.21 16.59 -23.29
CA ALA A 34 0.96 15.86 -22.81
C ALA A 34 1.63 15.03 -23.91
N ASN A 35 0.93 14.76 -25.01
CA ASN A 35 1.42 13.94 -26.13
C ASN A 35 0.94 14.53 -27.46
N PRO A 36 1.37 15.76 -27.81
CA PRO A 36 1.04 16.35 -29.09
C PRO A 36 1.50 15.42 -30.23
N PRO A 37 0.75 15.34 -31.34
CA PRO A 37 1.14 14.53 -32.48
C PRO A 37 2.56 14.87 -32.95
N ALA A 38 3.37 13.85 -33.22
CA ALA A 38 4.68 14.02 -33.84
C ALA A 38 4.52 14.66 -35.23
N ASP A 39 5.52 15.44 -35.65
CA ASP A 39 5.61 15.82 -37.06
C ASP A 39 5.87 14.55 -37.90
N PRO A 40 5.23 14.35 -39.07
CA PRO A 40 5.49 13.17 -39.91
C PRO A 40 6.94 12.99 -40.36
N ALA A 41 7.73 14.07 -40.36
CA ALA A 41 9.17 14.04 -40.67
C ALA A 41 10.05 13.75 -39.44
N ASP A 42 9.47 13.71 -38.23
CA ASP A 42 10.16 13.29 -37.02
C ASP A 42 10.45 11.79 -37.07
N THR A 43 11.74 11.45 -37.13
CA THR A 43 12.24 10.08 -37.20
C THR A 43 12.85 9.62 -35.88
N SER A 44 12.58 10.32 -34.77
CA SER A 44 13.10 9.96 -33.46
C SER A 44 12.64 8.57 -33.03
N THR A 45 13.47 7.91 -32.21
CA THR A 45 13.27 6.52 -31.79
C THR A 45 12.16 6.35 -30.74
N THR A 46 11.56 7.45 -30.28
CA THR A 46 10.46 7.48 -29.31
C THR A 46 9.21 8.04 -30.00
N THR A 47 8.16 7.24 -30.13
CA THR A 47 6.90 7.66 -30.75
C THR A 47 5.74 7.52 -29.75
N PRO A 48 5.05 8.62 -29.37
CA PRO A 48 5.37 10.02 -29.72
C PRO A 48 6.68 10.50 -29.08
N PRO A 49 7.33 11.54 -29.64
CA PRO A 49 8.52 12.15 -29.04
C PRO A 49 8.21 12.64 -27.63
N TYR A 50 9.25 12.85 -26.82
CA TYR A 50 9.09 13.40 -25.47
C TYR A 50 8.84 14.91 -25.54
N GLU A 51 7.67 15.25 -26.04
CA GLU A 51 7.18 16.62 -26.18
C GLU A 51 5.86 16.78 -25.46
N PHE A 52 5.58 18.01 -25.04
CA PHE A 52 4.27 18.45 -24.60
C PHE A 52 4.04 19.89 -25.08
N THR A 53 2.78 20.33 -25.05
CA THR A 53 2.43 21.71 -25.40
C THR A 53 1.99 22.47 -24.16
N VAL A 54 2.33 23.75 -24.09
CA VAL A 54 1.89 24.64 -23.03
C VAL A 54 1.26 25.91 -23.59
N GLY A 55 0.23 26.40 -22.92
CA GLY A 55 -0.47 27.64 -23.28
C GLY A 55 -0.62 28.56 -22.07
N THR A 56 -0.51 29.87 -22.30
CA THR A 56 -1.01 30.86 -21.34
C THR A 56 -2.55 30.90 -21.39
N ALA A 57 -3.21 31.15 -20.26
CA ALA A 57 -4.67 31.21 -20.21
C ALA A 57 -5.24 32.23 -21.23
N GLY A 58 -6.25 31.82 -22.00
CA GLY A 58 -6.90 32.67 -23.01
C GLY A 58 -6.16 32.77 -24.36
N THR A 59 -5.07 32.02 -24.55
CA THR A 59 -4.33 31.97 -25.82
C THR A 59 -4.84 30.85 -26.72
N SER A 60 -4.82 31.06 -28.03
CA SER A 60 -5.35 30.10 -29.01
C SER A 60 -4.31 29.08 -29.49
N THR A 61 -3.02 29.35 -29.28
CA THR A 61 -1.93 28.57 -29.89
C THR A 61 -0.87 28.25 -28.85
N PRO A 62 -0.74 26.98 -28.43
CA PRO A 62 0.26 26.60 -27.46
C PRO A 62 1.64 26.48 -28.11
N VAL A 63 2.69 26.65 -27.32
CA VAL A 63 4.08 26.42 -27.74
C VAL A 63 4.50 25.01 -27.31
N ARG A 64 5.30 24.31 -28.12
CA ARG A 64 5.85 23.01 -27.76
C ARG A 64 7.03 23.18 -26.79
N VAL A 65 7.20 22.19 -25.92
CA VAL A 65 8.38 22.03 -25.07
C VAL A 65 8.93 20.64 -25.35
N HIS A 66 10.24 20.55 -25.55
CA HIS A 66 10.94 19.34 -25.93
C HIS A 66 12.10 19.07 -24.98
N ASP A 67 12.68 17.87 -25.06
CA ASP A 67 13.67 17.36 -24.14
C ASP A 67 15.10 17.33 -24.70
N PHE A 68 15.37 18.04 -25.81
CA PHE A 68 16.66 17.97 -26.53
C PHE A 68 17.85 18.33 -25.63
N LEU A 69 17.71 19.39 -24.84
CA LEU A 69 18.75 19.85 -23.92
C LEU A 69 18.63 19.23 -22.52
N PHE A 70 17.42 18.87 -22.11
CA PHE A 70 17.15 18.29 -20.78
C PHE A 70 16.00 17.30 -20.80
N HIS A 71 16.29 16.04 -20.48
CA HIS A 71 15.29 15.01 -20.28
C HIS A 71 14.66 15.10 -18.90
N MET A 72 13.35 15.38 -18.86
CA MET A 72 12.60 15.48 -17.61
C MET A 72 12.40 14.08 -17.00
N PRO A 73 12.63 13.91 -15.68
CA PRO A 73 12.47 12.61 -15.02
C PRO A 73 11.04 12.04 -15.12
N ALA A 74 10.04 12.92 -15.20
CA ALA A 74 8.63 12.56 -15.34
C ALA A 74 7.97 13.47 -16.37
N LYS A 75 7.17 12.88 -17.27
CA LYS A 75 6.55 13.62 -18.38
C LYS A 75 5.35 14.41 -17.85
N PRO A 76 5.27 15.73 -18.10
CA PRO A 76 4.14 16.52 -17.64
C PRO A 76 2.81 16.04 -18.21
N GLN A 77 1.74 16.13 -17.41
CA GLN A 77 0.39 15.70 -17.81
C GLN A 77 -0.48 16.88 -18.23
N ALA A 78 -1.51 16.64 -19.07
CA ALA A 78 -2.44 17.70 -19.46
C ALA A 78 -3.15 18.30 -18.23
N GLY A 79 -3.24 19.63 -18.17
CA GLY A 79 -3.75 20.39 -17.02
C GLY A 79 -2.68 20.76 -15.98
N GLU A 80 -1.45 20.26 -16.13
CA GLU A 80 -0.34 20.61 -15.26
C GLU A 80 0.09 22.07 -15.44
N ILE A 81 0.29 22.81 -14.36
CA ILE A 81 0.70 24.23 -14.39
C ILE A 81 2.19 24.38 -14.05
N PHE A 82 2.91 25.20 -14.81
CA PHE A 82 4.23 25.70 -14.47
C PHE A 82 4.13 27.18 -14.08
N GLU A 83 4.74 27.56 -12.96
CA GLU A 83 4.97 28.96 -12.61
C GLU A 83 5.79 29.64 -13.71
N SER A 84 6.78 28.94 -14.25
CA SER A 84 7.45 29.35 -15.48
C SER A 84 8.17 28.19 -16.16
N ILE A 85 8.32 28.31 -17.47
CA ILE A 85 9.24 27.48 -18.26
C ILE A 85 10.24 28.42 -18.92
N THR A 86 11.53 28.15 -18.71
CA THR A 86 12.64 28.84 -19.36
C THR A 86 13.34 27.85 -20.29
N GLY A 87 13.88 28.32 -21.41
CA GLY A 87 14.62 27.46 -22.31
C GLY A 87 15.06 28.20 -23.56
N VAL A 88 15.89 27.54 -24.37
CA VAL A 88 16.29 28.07 -25.67
C VAL A 88 15.14 27.80 -26.64
N LEU A 89 14.65 28.84 -27.33
CA LEU A 89 13.68 28.62 -28.41
C LEU A 89 14.41 28.02 -29.61
N HIS A 90 13.97 26.86 -30.05
CA HIS A 90 14.58 26.08 -31.12
C HIS A 90 13.53 25.76 -32.19
N TRP A 91 13.93 25.85 -33.46
CA TRP A 91 13.09 25.43 -34.58
C TRP A 91 13.54 24.07 -35.08
N ASP A 92 12.68 23.06 -34.95
CA ASP A 92 12.96 21.72 -35.49
C ASP A 92 11.67 21.00 -35.85
N TYR A 93 11.74 20.12 -36.85
CA TYR A 93 10.61 19.34 -37.36
C TYR A 93 9.34 20.19 -37.54
N ASN A 94 9.49 21.33 -38.21
CA ASN A 94 8.42 22.28 -38.53
C ASN A 94 7.69 22.86 -37.29
N ASN A 95 8.34 22.90 -36.13
CA ASN A 95 7.78 23.43 -34.90
C ASN A 95 8.77 24.33 -34.16
N SER A 96 8.26 25.43 -33.60
CA SER A 96 8.96 26.20 -32.57
C SER A 96 8.80 25.50 -31.21
N LYS A 97 9.92 25.20 -30.56
CA LYS A 97 9.98 24.44 -29.31
C LYS A 97 10.82 25.19 -28.28
N ILE A 98 10.39 25.18 -27.02
CA ILE A 98 11.25 25.60 -25.90
C ILE A 98 12.07 24.38 -25.48
N GLU A 99 13.39 24.54 -25.39
CA GLU A 99 14.33 23.52 -24.93
C GLU A 99 14.88 23.91 -23.54
N PRO A 100 14.31 23.38 -22.43
CA PRO A 100 14.84 23.60 -21.09
C PRO A 100 16.26 23.06 -20.97
N ARG A 101 17.14 23.76 -20.25
CA ARG A 101 18.56 23.36 -20.12
C ARG A 101 18.83 22.47 -18.92
N ASP A 102 18.02 22.62 -17.86
CA ASP A 102 18.08 21.83 -16.64
C ASP A 102 16.73 21.87 -15.90
N ALA A 103 16.66 21.25 -14.72
CA ALA A 103 15.43 21.22 -13.93
C ALA A 103 14.99 22.60 -13.38
N ASN A 104 15.90 23.57 -13.20
CA ASN A 104 15.55 24.90 -12.70
C ASN A 104 14.83 25.74 -13.74
N ASP A 105 15.02 25.41 -15.02
CA ASP A 105 14.28 26.00 -16.13
C ASP A 105 12.79 25.61 -16.11
N LEU A 106 12.40 24.60 -15.32
CA LEU A 106 11.02 24.11 -15.16
C LEU A 106 10.50 24.40 -13.76
N ALA A 107 10.05 25.63 -13.52
CA ALA A 107 9.42 25.98 -12.26
C ALA A 107 7.98 25.44 -12.25
N ALA A 108 7.80 24.20 -11.77
CA ALA A 108 6.47 23.62 -11.58
C ALA A 108 5.69 24.45 -10.56
N ALA A 109 4.39 24.70 -10.83
CA ALA A 109 3.54 25.32 -9.82
C ALA A 109 3.43 24.40 -8.58
N PRO A 110 3.32 24.98 -7.37
CA PRO A 110 3.12 24.21 -6.15
C PRO A 110 1.98 23.22 -6.31
N ALA A 111 2.18 22.00 -5.83
CA ALA A 111 1.13 21.00 -5.83
C ALA A 111 -0.06 21.50 -5.00
N GLY A 112 -1.25 21.55 -5.62
CA GLY A 112 -2.48 22.02 -4.99
C GLY A 112 -3.24 20.86 -4.37
N LEU A 113 -3.96 21.10 -3.27
CA LEU A 113 -4.88 20.11 -2.72
C LEU A 113 -6.07 19.96 -3.65
N VAL A 114 -6.43 18.72 -4.01
CA VAL A 114 -7.55 18.43 -4.91
C VAL A 114 -8.62 17.55 -4.27
N ALA A 115 -8.32 16.86 -3.17
CA ALA A 115 -9.30 16.07 -2.44
C ALA A 115 -8.85 15.72 -1.02
N ILE A 116 -9.83 15.35 -0.19
CA ILE A 116 -9.67 14.48 0.98
C ILE A 116 -10.63 13.30 0.80
N GLU A 117 -10.14 12.08 0.84
CA GLU A 117 -10.89 10.87 0.49
C GLU A 117 -10.71 9.76 1.54
N PRO A 118 -11.72 8.90 1.77
CA PRO A 118 -13.06 9.00 1.18
C PRO A 118 -13.84 10.18 1.78
N ALA A 119 -14.83 10.70 1.05
CA ALA A 119 -15.67 11.81 1.53
C ALA A 119 -16.54 11.44 2.75
N SER A 120 -16.88 10.15 2.89
CA SER A 120 -17.65 9.59 4.00
C SER A 120 -17.48 8.06 4.07
N GLY A 121 -18.12 7.41 5.05
CA GLY A 121 -18.15 5.95 5.15
C GLY A 121 -16.94 5.34 5.86
N THR A 122 -16.13 6.17 6.52
CA THR A 122 -15.00 5.74 7.35
C THR A 122 -15.25 6.07 8.82
N SER A 123 -14.63 5.30 9.69
CA SER A 123 -14.84 5.30 11.13
C SER A 123 -13.52 5.22 11.88
N ILE A 124 -13.55 5.57 13.15
CA ILE A 124 -12.44 5.37 14.08
C ILE A 124 -12.99 5.05 15.46
N TYR A 125 -12.32 4.13 16.15
CA TYR A 125 -12.73 3.75 17.49
C TYR A 125 -12.30 4.80 18.51
N VAL A 126 -13.16 5.04 19.51
CA VAL A 126 -12.82 5.78 20.72
C VAL A 126 -11.56 5.19 21.37
N GLY A 127 -10.67 6.05 21.85
CA GLY A 127 -9.40 5.69 22.47
C GLY A 127 -8.25 5.47 21.48
N SER A 128 -8.48 5.61 20.17
CA SER A 128 -7.42 5.50 19.17
C SER A 128 -6.39 6.62 19.31
N THR A 129 -5.10 6.28 19.21
CA THR A 129 -3.97 7.21 19.25
C THR A 129 -3.15 7.09 17.98
N ALA A 130 -2.88 8.20 17.30
CA ALA A 130 -2.12 8.27 16.05
C ALA A 130 -2.48 7.16 15.05
N SER A 131 -3.79 6.90 14.90
CA SER A 131 -4.30 5.77 14.12
C SER A 131 -5.00 6.24 12.85
N PRO A 132 -4.94 5.48 11.76
CA PRO A 132 -5.77 5.72 10.59
C PRO A 132 -7.23 5.36 10.88
N THR A 133 -8.15 5.86 10.03
CA THR A 133 -9.56 5.44 10.03
C THR A 133 -9.74 4.10 9.29
N PHE A 134 -10.89 3.45 9.47
CA PHE A 134 -11.26 2.16 8.86
C PHE A 134 -12.68 2.20 8.27
N PRO A 135 -13.02 1.37 7.26
CA PRO A 135 -12.17 0.37 6.62
C PRO A 135 -11.10 0.98 5.72
N THR A 136 -11.31 2.22 5.26
CA THR A 136 -10.36 2.95 4.41
C THR A 136 -9.80 4.15 5.18
N PRO A 137 -8.46 4.31 5.24
CA PRO A 137 -7.85 5.50 5.82
C PRO A 137 -8.27 6.78 5.09
N VAL A 138 -8.57 7.85 5.83
CA VAL A 138 -8.69 9.19 5.26
C VAL A 138 -7.32 9.64 4.78
N ALA A 139 -7.24 10.11 3.54
CA ALA A 139 -6.02 10.63 2.94
C ALA A 139 -6.30 11.93 2.20
N VAL A 140 -5.30 12.81 2.18
CA VAL A 140 -5.30 13.99 1.29
C VAL A 140 -4.72 13.60 -0.05
N ARG A 141 -5.19 14.25 -1.13
CA ARG A 141 -4.63 14.09 -2.48
C ARG A 141 -4.26 15.44 -3.07
N LEU A 142 -3.05 15.53 -3.60
CA LEU A 142 -2.53 16.66 -4.34
C LEU A 142 -2.75 16.49 -5.86
N SER A 143 -2.71 17.59 -6.60
CA SER A 143 -2.85 17.59 -8.06
C SER A 143 -1.69 16.91 -8.80
N ARG A 144 -0.53 16.80 -8.14
CA ARG A 144 0.69 16.14 -8.64
C ARG A 144 1.60 15.77 -7.47
N ALA A 145 2.69 15.06 -7.77
CA ALA A 145 3.72 14.75 -6.80
C ALA A 145 4.30 16.03 -6.18
N ALA A 146 4.42 16.06 -4.86
CA ALA A 146 4.94 17.21 -4.14
C ALA A 146 6.41 17.46 -4.52
N SER A 147 6.78 18.70 -4.85
CA SER A 147 8.18 19.08 -5.17
C SER A 147 9.05 19.27 -3.92
N ALA A 148 8.43 19.35 -2.74
CA ALA A 148 9.02 19.32 -1.42
C ALA A 148 7.96 18.83 -0.42
N ASP A 149 8.35 18.55 0.83
CA ASP A 149 7.41 18.18 1.88
C ASP A 149 6.29 19.24 2.01
N THR A 150 5.06 18.83 1.69
CA THR A 150 3.92 19.74 1.61
C THR A 150 2.99 19.50 2.79
N VAL A 151 2.86 20.51 3.65
CA VAL A 151 2.00 20.46 4.84
C VAL A 151 0.58 20.87 4.49
N VAL A 152 -0.38 19.97 4.70
CA VAL A 152 -1.82 20.23 4.59
C VAL A 152 -2.41 20.36 5.99
N ASN A 153 -3.07 21.49 6.26
CA ASN A 153 -3.71 21.74 7.56
C ASN A 153 -5.00 20.94 7.67
N ILE A 154 -5.21 20.26 8.79
CA ILE A 154 -6.40 19.46 9.06
C ILE A 154 -7.11 19.99 10.32
N SER A 155 -8.36 20.42 10.15
CA SER A 155 -9.24 20.79 11.26
C SER A 155 -10.44 19.85 11.35
N THR A 156 -11.03 19.73 12.54
CA THR A 156 -12.21 18.90 12.77
C THR A 156 -13.32 19.72 13.43
N SER A 157 -14.57 19.39 13.16
CA SER A 157 -15.73 20.11 13.74
C SER A 157 -15.90 19.83 15.25
N ALA A 158 -15.30 18.76 15.77
CA ALA A 158 -15.34 18.37 17.18
C ALA A 158 -13.97 17.83 17.65
N PRO A 159 -12.97 18.71 17.90
CA PRO A 159 -11.62 18.31 18.29
C PRO A 159 -11.52 17.51 19.61
N GLY A 160 -12.53 17.61 20.48
CA GLY A 160 -12.63 16.80 21.69
C GLY A 160 -12.93 15.33 21.44
N ASP A 161 -13.64 15.02 20.35
CA ASP A 161 -14.01 13.64 19.97
C ASP A 161 -13.05 13.06 18.93
N LEU A 162 -12.58 13.89 17.99
CA LEU A 162 -11.65 13.51 16.94
C LEU A 162 -10.72 14.66 16.58
N ALA A 163 -9.42 14.45 16.66
CA ALA A 163 -8.41 15.43 16.26
C ALA A 163 -7.36 14.79 15.36
N ALA A 164 -6.95 15.48 14.29
CA ALA A 164 -5.80 15.06 13.50
C ALA A 164 -4.52 15.22 14.33
N VAL A 165 -3.59 14.26 14.20
CA VAL A 165 -2.30 14.30 14.90
C VAL A 165 -1.55 15.57 14.48
N GLY A 166 -1.27 16.45 15.44
CA GLY A 166 -0.61 17.73 15.17
C GLY A 166 -1.45 18.74 14.36
N GLY A 167 -2.73 18.47 14.09
CA GLY A 167 -3.59 19.37 13.31
C GLY A 167 -3.20 19.48 11.82
N GLN A 168 -2.41 18.54 11.31
CA GLN A 168 -1.90 18.58 9.93
C GLN A 168 -1.55 17.18 9.43
N VAL A 169 -1.30 17.08 8.13
CA VAL A 169 -0.67 15.93 7.49
C VAL A 169 0.40 16.44 6.53
N THR A 170 1.55 15.76 6.47
CA THR A 170 2.61 16.09 5.51
C THR A 170 2.54 15.10 4.35
N VAL A 171 2.44 15.61 3.13
CA VAL A 171 2.67 14.84 1.90
C VAL A 171 4.17 14.91 1.59
N PRO A 172 4.92 13.81 1.70
CA PRO A 172 6.36 13.82 1.46
C PRO A 172 6.69 14.20 0.01
N VAL A 173 7.88 14.74 -0.21
CA VAL A 173 8.41 14.98 -1.56
C VAL A 173 8.27 13.73 -2.46
N GLY A 174 7.85 13.94 -3.70
CA GLY A 174 7.60 12.90 -4.69
C GLY A 174 6.26 12.17 -4.53
N GLN A 175 5.51 12.40 -3.45
CA GLN A 175 4.20 11.75 -3.22
C GLN A 175 3.04 12.66 -3.63
N VAL A 176 1.94 12.03 -4.04
CA VAL A 176 0.66 12.70 -4.36
C VAL A 176 -0.34 12.62 -3.21
N THR A 177 -0.14 11.70 -2.27
CA THR A 177 -1.09 11.39 -1.20
C THR A 177 -0.40 11.19 0.13
N ALA A 178 -1.14 11.43 1.22
CA ALA A 178 -0.73 11.04 2.56
C ALA A 178 -1.95 10.73 3.43
N ASN A 179 -1.85 9.68 4.24
CA ASN A 179 -2.90 9.31 5.18
C ASN A 179 -2.89 10.27 6.38
N VAL A 180 -4.09 10.69 6.79
CA VAL A 180 -4.30 11.48 7.99
C VAL A 180 -4.42 10.52 9.18
N LEU A 181 -3.59 10.73 10.19
CA LEU A 181 -3.68 10.02 11.46
C LEU A 181 -4.49 10.84 12.45
N PHE A 182 -5.30 10.17 13.27
CA PHE A 182 -6.16 10.81 14.24
C PHE A 182 -5.93 10.28 15.66
N ASN A 183 -6.26 11.15 16.62
CA ASN A 183 -6.53 10.81 18.00
C ASN A 183 -8.03 10.93 18.23
N ALA A 184 -8.64 9.95 18.89
CA ALA A 184 -10.07 9.94 19.22
C ALA A 184 -10.31 9.83 20.74
N PRO A 185 -9.97 10.86 21.53
CA PRO A 185 -9.99 10.78 23.00
C PRO A 185 -11.38 10.94 23.62
N GLY A 186 -12.34 11.50 22.88
CA GLY A 186 -13.68 11.79 23.37
C GLY A 186 -14.66 10.63 23.20
N SER A 187 -15.94 10.95 23.08
CA SER A 187 -17.01 9.96 23.05
C SER A 187 -17.48 9.67 21.63
N ALA A 188 -18.17 8.55 21.45
CA ALA A 188 -18.81 8.18 20.19
C ALA A 188 -20.06 9.03 19.94
N ASN A 189 -19.87 10.30 19.57
CA ASN A 189 -20.92 11.30 19.39
C ASN A 189 -21.42 11.41 17.92
N GLY A 190 -21.06 10.45 17.06
CA GLY A 190 -21.47 10.40 15.66
C GLY A 190 -20.38 10.84 14.69
N ALA A 191 -20.80 11.39 13.54
CA ALA A 191 -19.89 11.80 12.47
C ALA A 191 -19.29 13.18 12.73
N VAL A 192 -17.96 13.26 12.62
CA VAL A 192 -17.18 14.50 12.71
C VAL A 192 -16.73 14.91 11.32
N THR A 193 -16.92 16.19 10.96
CA THR A 193 -16.42 16.74 9.70
C THR A 193 -14.93 17.04 9.84
N VAL A 194 -14.13 16.51 8.92
CA VAL A 194 -12.69 16.76 8.78
C VAL A 194 -12.49 17.68 7.58
N THR A 195 -11.82 18.80 7.77
CA THR A 195 -11.52 19.77 6.73
C THR A 195 -10.02 19.81 6.47
N ALA A 196 -9.60 19.49 5.24
CA ALA A 196 -8.23 19.68 4.78
C ALA A 196 -8.10 21.00 4.01
N SER A 197 -7.03 21.76 4.27
CA SER A 197 -6.79 23.03 3.59
C SER A 197 -5.31 23.24 3.20
N LEU A 198 -5.10 23.74 1.98
CA LEU A 198 -3.78 24.08 1.42
C LEU A 198 -3.94 25.20 0.39
N GLY A 199 -3.16 26.29 0.51
CA GLY A 199 -3.11 27.35 -0.50
C GLY A 199 -4.47 28.01 -0.82
N GLY A 200 -5.40 28.03 0.14
CA GLY A 200 -6.77 28.56 -0.03
C GLY A 200 -7.80 27.53 -0.55
N ALA A 201 -7.36 26.38 -1.06
CA ALA A 201 -8.25 25.27 -1.37
C ALA A 201 -8.67 24.55 -0.07
N SER A 202 -9.92 24.07 -0.02
CA SER A 202 -10.46 23.36 1.13
C SER A 202 -11.39 22.25 0.69
N PHE A 203 -11.21 21.05 1.26
CA PHE A 203 -12.05 19.87 1.00
C PHE A 203 -12.48 19.23 2.32
N GLN A 204 -13.60 18.52 2.30
CA GLN A 204 -14.18 17.92 3.50
C GLN A 204 -14.38 16.41 3.36
N SER A 205 -14.17 15.72 4.47
CA SER A 205 -14.53 14.32 4.71
C SER A 205 -15.35 14.21 6.00
N THR A 206 -16.04 13.10 6.20
CA THR A 206 -16.77 12.79 7.43
C THR A 206 -16.28 11.47 8.01
N VAL A 207 -15.95 11.48 9.30
CA VAL A 207 -15.43 10.33 10.04
C VAL A 207 -16.36 10.03 11.21
N ALA A 208 -16.89 8.81 11.28
CA ALA A 208 -17.69 8.37 12.41
C ALA A 208 -16.81 7.97 13.60
N VAL A 209 -17.01 8.59 14.77
CA VAL A 209 -16.39 8.14 16.02
C VAL A 209 -17.28 7.09 16.65
N VAL A 210 -16.77 5.87 16.78
CA VAL A 210 -17.55 4.69 17.22
C VAL A 210 -16.97 4.10 18.51
N ALA A 211 -17.85 3.63 19.38
CA ALA A 211 -17.43 2.95 20.60
C ALA A 211 -16.91 1.54 20.29
N VAL A 212 -15.88 1.10 21.02
CA VAL A 212 -15.43 -0.30 20.96
C VAL A 212 -16.48 -1.15 21.67
N GLN A 213 -17.00 -2.16 20.98
CA GLN A 213 -17.85 -3.18 21.61
C GLN A 213 -16.98 -4.35 22.04
N PRO A 214 -17.03 -4.78 23.32
CA PRO A 214 -16.25 -5.93 23.76
C PRO A 214 -16.73 -7.19 23.03
N PRO A 215 -15.80 -8.06 22.57
CA PRO A 215 -16.16 -9.39 22.09
C PRO A 215 -16.96 -10.18 23.12
N THR A 216 -17.89 -10.98 22.65
CA THR A 216 -18.72 -11.85 23.49
C THR A 216 -18.47 -13.34 23.26
N SER A 217 -17.72 -13.71 22.22
CA SER A 217 -17.25 -15.08 22.02
C SER A 217 -15.79 -15.11 21.57
N LEU A 218 -15.15 -16.24 21.88
CA LEU A 218 -13.82 -16.62 21.42
C LEU A 218 -13.93 -18.03 20.86
N SER A 219 -13.31 -18.31 19.72
CA SER A 219 -13.30 -19.65 19.14
C SER A 219 -11.91 -20.04 18.62
N LEU A 220 -11.59 -21.33 18.71
CA LEU A 220 -10.43 -21.95 18.08
C LEU A 220 -10.86 -22.83 16.90
N THR A 221 -10.12 -22.77 15.80
CA THR A 221 -10.37 -23.59 14.61
C THR A 221 -9.04 -24.07 14.02
N PRO A 222 -8.92 -25.36 13.64
CA PRO A 222 -9.92 -26.42 13.78
C PRO A 222 -10.17 -26.82 15.26
N GLU A 223 -11.37 -27.31 15.56
CA GLU A 223 -11.74 -27.82 16.91
C GLU A 223 -10.98 -29.12 17.24
N ALA A 224 -10.65 -29.91 16.21
CA ALA A 224 -9.80 -31.09 16.35
C ALA A 224 -8.89 -31.29 15.12
N ALA A 225 -7.69 -31.80 15.34
CA ALA A 225 -6.75 -32.15 14.29
C ALA A 225 -5.86 -33.32 14.71
N THR A 226 -5.23 -33.98 13.75
CA THR A 226 -4.24 -35.05 14.00
C THR A 226 -2.92 -34.70 13.35
N ALA A 227 -1.82 -34.94 14.04
CA ALA A 227 -0.46 -34.68 13.56
C ALA A 227 0.49 -35.82 13.92
N ALA A 228 1.49 -36.07 13.07
CA ALA A 228 2.60 -36.93 13.41
C ALA A 228 3.58 -36.19 14.35
N PRO A 229 4.45 -36.90 15.10
CA PRO A 229 5.45 -36.25 15.92
C PRO A 229 6.32 -35.24 15.13
N GLY A 230 6.47 -34.03 15.67
CA GLY A 230 7.23 -32.94 15.05
C GLY A 230 6.51 -32.17 13.94
N GLU A 231 5.33 -32.64 13.48
CA GLU A 231 4.51 -31.90 12.52
C GLU A 231 3.83 -30.69 13.14
N THR A 232 3.44 -29.74 12.29
CA THR A 232 2.77 -28.50 12.71
C THR A 232 1.34 -28.43 12.21
N VAL A 233 0.46 -27.85 13.03
CA VAL A 233 -0.94 -27.55 12.67
C VAL A 233 -1.17 -26.05 12.84
N GLU A 234 -1.67 -25.38 11.82
CA GLU A 234 -2.12 -23.99 11.93
C GLU A 234 -3.48 -23.93 12.61
N LEU A 235 -3.58 -23.14 13.69
CA LEU A 235 -4.82 -22.81 14.36
C LEU A 235 -5.16 -21.33 14.18
N THR A 236 -6.46 -21.06 14.11
CA THR A 236 -7.03 -19.71 14.06
C THR A 236 -7.78 -19.46 15.35
N VAL A 237 -7.47 -18.35 16.02
CA VAL A 237 -8.33 -17.80 17.07
C VAL A 237 -9.21 -16.72 16.47
N ALA A 238 -10.50 -16.73 16.78
CA ALA A 238 -11.46 -15.74 16.29
C ALA A 238 -12.36 -15.19 17.40
N ILE A 239 -12.84 -13.96 17.19
CA ILE A 239 -13.78 -13.22 18.02
C ILE A 239 -14.96 -12.74 17.15
N ASP A 240 -16.13 -12.54 17.76
CA ASP A 240 -17.36 -12.15 17.06
C ASP A 240 -17.46 -10.66 16.71
N LYS A 241 -16.60 -9.83 17.31
CA LYS A 241 -16.55 -8.38 17.05
C LYS A 241 -15.11 -7.95 16.79
N PRO A 242 -14.86 -6.99 15.89
CA PRO A 242 -13.51 -6.52 15.64
C PRO A 242 -12.82 -6.03 16.92
N ALA A 243 -11.54 -6.36 17.07
CA ALA A 243 -10.74 -5.88 18.18
C ALA A 243 -10.62 -4.35 18.17
N GLY A 244 -10.61 -3.74 19.36
CA GLY A 244 -10.40 -2.30 19.52
C GLY A 244 -8.97 -1.86 19.17
N PRO A 245 -8.65 -0.57 19.36
CA PRO A 245 -7.35 0.01 18.97
C PRO A 245 -6.13 -0.65 19.59
N ALA A 246 -6.25 -1.18 20.80
CA ALA A 246 -5.17 -1.89 21.49
C ALA A 246 -4.99 -3.36 21.01
N GLY A 247 -5.81 -3.82 20.07
CA GLY A 247 -5.95 -5.23 19.73
C GLY A 247 -6.69 -6.02 20.81
N PHE A 248 -6.73 -7.34 20.64
CA PHE A 248 -7.32 -8.28 21.59
C PHE A 248 -6.31 -9.39 21.89
N PRO A 249 -5.57 -9.29 23.02
CA PRO A 249 -4.59 -10.30 23.39
C PRO A 249 -5.28 -11.59 23.84
N VAL A 250 -4.71 -12.72 23.46
CA VAL A 250 -5.19 -14.05 23.82
C VAL A 250 -4.00 -14.85 24.34
N ALA A 251 -4.08 -15.29 25.59
CA ALA A 251 -3.14 -16.24 26.17
C ALA A 251 -3.41 -17.62 25.59
N LEU A 252 -2.34 -18.34 25.25
CA LEU A 252 -2.39 -19.67 24.68
C LEU A 252 -1.65 -20.65 25.58
N SER A 253 -2.19 -21.86 25.72
CA SER A 253 -1.53 -22.96 26.43
C SER A 253 -1.81 -24.30 25.77
N SER A 254 -0.88 -25.23 25.91
CA SER A 254 -1.01 -26.63 25.49
C SER A 254 -0.80 -27.57 26.67
N ALA A 255 -1.74 -28.46 26.92
CA ALA A 255 -1.65 -29.47 27.98
C ALA A 255 -1.39 -30.86 27.40
N ASN A 256 -0.60 -31.68 28.11
CA ASN A 256 -0.26 -33.07 27.77
C ASN A 256 0.63 -33.27 26.53
N GLY A 257 1.33 -32.23 26.06
CA GLY A 257 2.33 -32.34 25.00
C GLY A 257 2.25 -31.21 23.97
N GLY A 258 3.16 -31.28 23.00
CA GLY A 258 3.32 -30.25 21.96
C GLY A 258 3.62 -28.85 22.53
N SER A 259 3.61 -27.86 21.65
CA SER A 259 3.84 -26.47 22.01
C SER A 259 3.06 -25.50 21.14
N VAL A 260 2.65 -24.39 21.75
CA VAL A 260 2.09 -23.19 21.09
C VAL A 260 2.87 -21.96 21.58
N PRO A 261 2.83 -20.81 20.88
CA PRO A 261 3.28 -19.54 21.43
C PRO A 261 2.57 -19.24 22.76
N THR A 262 3.15 -18.41 23.63
CA THR A 262 2.51 -18.06 24.93
C THR A 262 1.27 -17.19 24.76
N SER A 263 1.19 -16.45 23.65
CA SER A 263 0.08 -15.57 23.35
C SER A 263 0.03 -15.24 21.86
N VAL A 264 -1.14 -14.87 21.40
CA VAL A 264 -1.38 -14.25 20.09
C VAL A 264 -2.25 -13.02 20.29
N THR A 265 -2.07 -11.99 19.47
CA THR A 265 -2.89 -10.78 19.51
C THR A 265 -3.70 -10.68 18.24
N ILE A 266 -5.03 -10.61 18.37
CA ILE A 266 -5.91 -10.22 17.26
C ILE A 266 -5.72 -8.73 17.05
N ALA A 267 -5.24 -8.36 15.86
CA ALA A 267 -4.90 -6.98 15.53
C ALA A 267 -6.14 -6.07 15.57
N ALA A 268 -5.91 -4.77 15.79
CA ALA A 268 -6.99 -3.78 15.76
C ALA A 268 -7.78 -3.86 14.45
N ASN A 269 -9.09 -3.70 14.53
CA ASN A 269 -10.03 -3.79 13.40
C ASN A 269 -10.09 -5.17 12.71
N THR A 270 -9.48 -6.22 13.27
CA THR A 270 -9.63 -7.60 12.77
C THR A 270 -10.39 -8.47 13.77
N THR A 271 -10.87 -9.62 13.31
CA THR A 271 -11.65 -10.57 14.12
C THR A 271 -10.92 -11.89 14.36
N ASN A 272 -9.70 -12.05 13.86
CA ASN A 272 -8.95 -13.28 13.99
C ASN A 272 -7.43 -13.06 13.95
N ALA A 273 -6.71 -14.07 14.41
CA ALA A 273 -5.27 -14.22 14.28
C ALA A 273 -4.91 -15.72 14.16
N HIS A 274 -3.75 -15.99 13.58
CA HIS A 274 -3.25 -17.35 13.37
C HIS A 274 -2.05 -17.62 14.29
N PHE A 275 -1.93 -18.87 14.71
CA PHE A 275 -0.76 -19.37 15.43
C PHE A 275 -0.55 -20.84 15.09
N VAL A 276 0.65 -21.34 15.36
CA VAL A 276 1.02 -22.71 15.03
C VAL A 276 1.13 -23.55 16.29
N PHE A 277 0.48 -24.71 16.27
CA PHE A 277 0.76 -25.82 17.18
C PHE A 277 1.86 -26.70 16.58
N THR A 278 2.83 -27.09 17.39
CA THR A 278 3.87 -28.07 17.03
C THR A 278 3.68 -29.33 17.86
N ALA A 279 3.51 -30.47 17.20
CA ALA A 279 3.31 -31.76 17.85
C ALA A 279 4.56 -32.20 18.62
N GLY A 280 4.36 -32.78 19.80
CA GLY A 280 5.44 -33.35 20.61
C GLY A 280 6.02 -34.63 19.99
N ALA A 281 7.10 -35.14 20.59
CA ALA A 281 7.79 -36.34 20.08
C ALA A 281 7.03 -37.66 20.30
N GLY A 282 6.03 -37.69 21.19
CA GLY A 282 5.29 -38.89 21.55
C GLY A 282 3.79 -38.79 21.24
N GLU A 283 3.11 -39.94 21.23
CA GLU A 283 1.66 -40.00 21.10
C GLU A 283 0.97 -39.35 22.31
N ALA A 284 -0.01 -38.49 22.05
CA ALA A 284 -0.73 -37.77 23.09
C ALA A 284 -2.04 -37.23 22.53
N ASP A 285 -3.04 -37.11 23.40
CA ASP A 285 -4.20 -36.26 23.15
C ASP A 285 -3.96 -34.94 23.90
N VAL A 286 -3.67 -33.90 23.13
CA VAL A 286 -3.27 -32.58 23.59
C VAL A 286 -4.47 -31.65 23.58
N VAL A 287 -4.64 -30.87 24.64
CA VAL A 287 -5.66 -29.81 24.69
C VAL A 287 -4.96 -28.46 24.53
N VAL A 288 -5.28 -27.76 23.45
CA VAL A 288 -4.87 -26.37 23.23
C VAL A 288 -5.98 -25.48 23.76
N THR A 289 -5.64 -24.50 24.59
CA THR A 289 -6.57 -23.54 25.18
C THR A 289 -6.19 -22.13 24.75
N ALA A 290 -7.18 -21.36 24.33
CA ALA A 290 -7.07 -19.93 24.10
C ALA A 290 -7.97 -19.20 25.10
N SER A 291 -7.44 -18.17 25.77
CA SER A 291 -8.22 -17.40 26.74
C SER A 291 -7.79 -15.94 26.81
N ASN A 292 -8.75 -15.04 27.02
CA ASN A 292 -8.51 -13.65 27.44
C ASN A 292 -9.01 -13.42 28.88
N GLY A 293 -8.96 -14.45 29.73
CA GLY A 293 -9.45 -14.43 31.11
C GLY A 293 -10.96 -14.57 31.25
N SER A 294 -11.74 -13.78 30.51
CA SER A 294 -13.22 -13.82 30.55
C SER A 294 -13.85 -14.74 29.49
N LEU A 295 -13.20 -14.86 28.34
CA LEU A 295 -13.56 -15.77 27.26
C LEU A 295 -12.51 -16.86 27.15
N SER A 296 -12.93 -18.08 26.83
CA SER A 296 -12.04 -19.21 26.62
C SER A 296 -12.64 -20.17 25.61
N ASP A 297 -11.78 -20.81 24.82
CA ASP A 297 -12.14 -21.95 23.99
C ASP A 297 -10.99 -22.96 23.92
N THR A 298 -11.29 -24.19 23.51
CA THR A 298 -10.32 -25.29 23.44
C THR A 298 -10.38 -26.05 22.13
N ALA A 299 -9.22 -26.50 21.64
CA ALA A 299 -9.10 -27.44 20.53
C ALA A 299 -8.34 -28.70 20.96
N THR A 300 -8.69 -29.84 20.36
CA THR A 300 -8.11 -31.15 20.67
C THR A 300 -7.16 -31.62 19.58
N MET A 301 -5.87 -31.67 19.87
CA MET A 301 -4.85 -32.13 18.94
C MET A 301 -4.42 -33.55 19.27
N THR A 302 -4.54 -34.44 18.30
CA THR A 302 -4.25 -35.86 18.45
C THR A 302 -2.88 -36.13 17.82
N VAL A 303 -1.86 -36.41 18.64
CA VAL A 303 -0.54 -36.84 18.15
C VAL A 303 -0.54 -38.35 18.02
N ARG A 304 -0.28 -38.86 16.81
CA ARG A 304 -0.22 -40.30 16.52
C ARG A 304 1.00 -40.62 15.68
N ILE A 305 1.67 -41.71 16.02
CA ILE A 305 2.73 -42.26 15.20
C ILE A 305 2.05 -43.07 14.08
N PRO A 306 2.30 -42.77 12.79
CA PRO A 306 1.77 -43.57 11.70
C PRO A 306 2.20 -45.03 11.86
N GLN A 307 1.23 -45.95 11.92
CA GLN A 307 1.54 -47.38 11.94
C GLN A 307 1.71 -47.89 10.49
N PRO A 308 2.73 -48.73 10.21
CA PRO A 308 2.88 -49.35 8.90
C PRO A 308 1.67 -50.23 8.60
N THR A 309 1.02 -50.02 7.45
CA THR A 309 -0.09 -50.85 7.00
C THR A 309 0.35 -51.90 5.98
N THR A 310 1.53 -51.74 5.39
CA THR A 310 2.09 -52.72 4.46
C THR A 310 3.52 -53.09 4.82
N LEU A 311 3.83 -54.37 4.59
CA LEU A 311 5.19 -54.90 4.66
C LEU A 311 5.47 -55.57 3.33
N THR A 312 6.49 -55.09 2.63
CA THR A 312 6.92 -55.66 1.34
C THR A 312 8.28 -56.30 1.48
N LEU A 313 8.42 -57.47 0.87
CA LEU A 313 9.67 -58.22 0.77
C LEU A 313 10.11 -58.23 -0.69
N ALA A 314 11.32 -57.76 -0.96
CA ALA A 314 11.90 -57.73 -2.30
C ALA A 314 13.24 -58.51 -2.34
N PRO A 315 13.42 -59.47 -3.26
CA PRO A 315 12.43 -59.93 -4.22
C PRO A 315 11.37 -60.84 -3.55
N ALA A 316 10.12 -60.78 -4.01
CA ALA A 316 9.02 -61.60 -3.48
C ALA A 316 9.23 -63.11 -3.70
N HIS A 317 10.05 -63.45 -4.70
CA HIS A 317 10.52 -64.81 -4.99
C HIS A 317 11.98 -64.77 -5.43
N GLY A 318 12.75 -65.78 -5.05
CA GLY A 318 14.12 -65.96 -5.54
C GLY A 318 14.58 -67.40 -5.37
N SER A 319 15.52 -67.83 -6.21
CA SER A 319 16.17 -69.12 -6.12
C SER A 319 17.67 -68.91 -5.90
N VAL A 320 18.24 -69.72 -5.00
CA VAL A 320 19.69 -69.73 -4.74
C VAL A 320 20.20 -71.17 -4.76
N LEU A 321 21.45 -71.33 -5.20
CA LEU A 321 22.15 -72.61 -5.14
C LEU A 321 22.49 -72.97 -3.68
N PRO A 322 22.72 -74.26 -3.35
CA PRO A 322 23.20 -74.66 -2.03
C PRO A 322 24.47 -73.88 -1.63
N GLY A 323 24.41 -73.15 -0.51
CA GLY A 323 25.48 -72.27 -0.03
C GLY A 323 25.42 -70.82 -0.53
N GLY A 324 24.47 -70.46 -1.38
CA GLY A 324 24.23 -69.10 -1.84
C GLY A 324 23.41 -68.25 -0.87
N VAL A 325 23.56 -66.93 -0.95
CA VAL A 325 22.81 -65.93 -0.16
C VAL A 325 21.90 -65.13 -1.09
N LEU A 326 20.61 -65.02 -0.76
CA LEU A 326 19.68 -64.11 -1.42
C LEU A 326 19.51 -62.86 -0.53
N PRO A 327 20.00 -61.68 -0.93
CA PRO A 327 19.69 -60.46 -0.21
C PRO A 327 18.20 -60.17 -0.34
N MET A 328 17.52 -59.99 0.78
CA MET A 328 16.12 -59.57 0.83
C MET A 328 16.04 -58.19 1.49
N THR A 329 15.28 -57.30 0.88
CA THR A 329 14.95 -55.99 1.45
C THR A 329 13.54 -56.05 2.02
N VAL A 330 13.39 -55.61 3.26
CA VAL A 330 12.11 -55.36 3.91
C VAL A 330 11.81 -53.87 3.78
N SER A 331 10.65 -53.50 3.26
CA SER A 331 10.19 -52.10 3.23
C SER A 331 8.78 -51.98 3.79
N THR A 332 8.56 -50.92 4.56
CA THR A 332 7.25 -50.48 5.05
C THR A 332 6.74 -49.28 4.25
N ASP A 333 5.44 -48.99 4.33
CA ASP A 333 4.78 -47.81 3.76
C ASP A 333 5.00 -46.51 4.55
N VAL A 334 5.47 -46.63 5.79
CA VAL A 334 5.90 -45.50 6.63
C VAL A 334 7.38 -45.66 6.98
N ASN A 335 8.08 -44.54 7.20
CA ASN A 335 9.44 -44.58 7.71
C ASN A 335 9.44 -45.25 9.09
N ALA A 336 10.32 -46.22 9.31
CA ALA A 336 10.45 -46.87 10.61
C ALA A 336 10.81 -45.82 11.68
N PRO A 337 10.17 -45.83 12.86
CA PRO A 337 10.65 -45.04 13.99
C PRO A 337 12.09 -45.47 14.32
N ALA A 338 12.92 -44.54 14.78
CA ALA A 338 14.36 -44.73 14.97
C ALA A 338 14.76 -45.83 15.98
N ASP A 339 13.80 -46.41 16.71
CA ASP A 339 14.02 -47.37 17.80
C ASP A 339 13.80 -48.86 17.43
N LEU A 340 13.78 -49.21 16.14
CA LEU A 340 13.82 -50.62 15.68
C LEU A 340 15.13 -50.95 14.96
N VAL A 341 16.22 -51.08 15.74
CA VAL A 341 17.44 -51.83 15.36
C VAL A 341 17.89 -52.68 16.54
#